data_AF-A0A7V1SLD9-F1
#
_entry.id   AF-A0A7V1SLD9-F1
#
_cell.length_a   1.000
_cell.length_b   1.000
_cell.length_c   1.000
_cell.angle_alpha   90.00
_cell.angle_beta   90.00
_cell.angle_gamma   90.00
#
_symmetry.space_group_name_H-M   'P 1'
#
loop_
_entity.id
_entity.type
_entity.pdbx_description
1 polymer ?
#
loop_
_entity_poly.entity_id
_entity_poly.type
_entity_poly.pdbx_seq_one_letter_code
_entity_poly.pdbx_strand_id
1 'polypeptide(L)'
;MKTKIGVLSAGGDCAGINSAIHWLVYSAFDKDLVPLRGTMFKVLGILDGWRGLIEVKPDKKASLGQWTMDLTMDIVRTWDRYGGTRLGTSRINPFAPDDDKSELILENCSKLGLDALVVIGGPNSLSVAYKLYRKGLKVIGIPKTIDRDLAATEYTLGFDSALNTITQDIDRLRITAGSHSR
;
A
#
# COMPACT_ATOMS: atom_id res chain seq x y z
N MET A 1 13.13 -8.73 20.62
CA MET A 1 12.46 -9.48 19.54
C MET A 1 12.34 -8.59 18.31
N LYS A 2 12.20 -9.14 17.10
CA LYS A 2 11.89 -8.33 15.90
C LYS A 2 10.39 -8.42 15.62
N THR A 3 9.73 -7.28 15.45
CA THR A 3 8.30 -7.20 15.10
C THR A 3 8.13 -7.36 13.59
N LYS A 4 7.23 -8.22 13.14
CA LYS A 4 7.00 -8.45 11.71
C LYS A 4 5.75 -7.69 11.26
N ILE A 5 5.90 -6.82 10.26
CA ILE A 5 4.80 -6.04 9.69
C ILE A 5 4.58 -6.45 8.23
N GLY A 6 3.31 -6.54 7.84
CA GLY A 6 2.92 -6.67 6.44
C GLY A 6 2.72 -5.29 5.81
N VAL A 7 2.96 -5.14 4.51
CA VAL A 7 2.58 -3.95 3.74
C VAL A 7 1.89 -4.36 2.44
N LEU A 8 0.77 -3.70 2.12
CA LEU A 8 0.06 -3.92 0.87
C LEU A 8 -0.45 -2.59 0.30
N SER A 9 -0.59 -2.55 -1.03
CA SER A 9 -1.30 -1.48 -1.74
C SER A 9 -2.61 -2.02 -2.29
N ALA A 10 -3.73 -1.33 -2.06
CA ALA A 10 -5.05 -1.77 -2.49
C ALA A 10 -5.87 -0.67 -3.15
N GLY A 11 -6.70 -1.04 -4.14
CA GLY A 11 -7.50 -0.12 -4.95
C GLY A 11 -6.80 0.30 -6.23
N GLY A 12 -7.12 1.49 -6.76
CA GLY A 12 -6.37 2.08 -7.89
C GLY A 12 -4.97 2.50 -7.45
N ASP A 13 -3.99 2.43 -8.35
CA ASP A 13 -2.64 2.92 -8.08
C ASP A 13 -2.54 4.44 -8.28
N CYS A 14 -1.40 5.02 -7.89
CA CYS A 14 -1.04 6.41 -8.19
C CYS A 14 0.47 6.59 -7.95
N ALA A 15 0.99 7.76 -8.29
CA ALA A 15 2.35 8.15 -7.92
C ALA A 15 2.53 8.18 -6.39
N GLY A 16 3.74 7.83 -5.92
CA GLY A 16 4.13 7.90 -4.51
C GLY A 16 3.95 6.63 -3.69
N ILE A 17 3.26 5.59 -4.19
CA ILE A 17 3.12 4.31 -3.46
C ILE A 17 4.48 3.66 -3.23
N ASN A 18 5.26 3.53 -4.30
CA ASN A 18 6.59 2.94 -4.21
C ASN A 18 7.52 3.72 -3.29
N SER A 19 7.43 5.05 -3.30
CA SER A 19 8.17 5.93 -2.39
C SER A 19 7.74 5.73 -0.93
N ALA A 20 6.44 5.55 -0.66
CA ALA A 20 5.94 5.24 0.67
C ALA A 20 6.44 3.88 1.17
N ILE A 21 6.43 2.85 0.33
CA ILE A 21 6.97 1.52 0.69
C ILE A 21 8.49 1.59 0.90
N HIS A 22 9.20 2.31 0.03
CA HIS A 22 10.64 2.56 0.18
C HIS A 22 10.96 3.15 1.55
N TRP A 23 10.33 4.27 1.92
CA TRP A 23 10.59 4.92 3.20
C TRP A 23 10.07 4.14 4.41
N LEU A 24 8.99 3.36 4.27
CA LEU A 24 8.54 2.41 5.29
C LEU A 24 9.66 1.39 5.60
N VAL A 25 10.25 0.79 4.58
CA VAL A 25 11.31 -0.23 4.73
C VAL A 25 12.59 0.40 5.26
N TYR A 26 13.03 1.55 4.74
CA TYR A 26 14.19 2.25 5.27
C TYR A 26 14.00 2.61 6.74
N SER A 27 12.84 3.17 7.11
CA SER A 27 12.50 3.47 8.50
C SER A 27 12.48 2.21 9.38
N ALA A 28 11.96 1.09 8.86
CA ALA A 28 11.86 -0.18 9.59
C ALA A 28 13.23 -0.80 9.93
N PHE A 29 14.23 -0.58 9.08
CA PHE A 29 15.58 -1.11 9.20
C PHE A 29 16.60 -0.12 9.80
N ASP A 30 16.17 1.12 10.05
CA ASP A 30 16.98 2.14 10.70
C ASP A 30 17.26 1.78 12.17
N LYS A 31 18.54 1.59 12.50
CA LYS A 31 19.01 1.21 13.83
C LYS A 31 18.92 2.36 14.83
N ASP A 32 19.00 3.60 14.36
CA ASP A 32 18.99 4.78 15.21
C ASP A 32 17.57 5.07 15.75
N LEU A 33 16.55 4.48 15.11
CA LEU A 33 15.16 4.55 15.55
C LEU A 33 14.78 3.47 16.56
N VAL A 34 15.65 2.48 16.80
CA VAL A 34 15.40 1.38 17.75
C VAL A 34 15.25 1.87 19.19
N PRO A 35 16.08 2.78 19.73
CA PRO A 35 15.90 3.30 21.09
C PRO A 35 14.53 3.96 21.32
N LEU A 36 13.94 4.56 20.28
CA LEU A 36 12.64 5.23 20.36
C LEU A 36 11.45 4.24 20.24
N ARG A 37 11.62 3.14 19.51
CA ARG A 37 10.54 2.20 19.18
C ARG A 37 10.60 0.89 19.97
N GLY A 38 11.73 0.63 20.65
CA GLY A 38 11.97 -0.57 21.45
C GLY A 38 12.18 -1.86 20.65
N THR A 39 12.11 -1.82 19.32
CA THR A 39 12.19 -3.01 18.46
C THR A 39 12.70 -2.67 17.06
N MET A 40 13.29 -3.66 16.39
CA MET A 40 13.51 -3.61 14.94
C MET A 40 12.37 -4.31 14.22
N PHE A 41 12.11 -3.88 12.99
CA PHE A 41 11.04 -4.46 12.18
C PHE A 41 11.57 -5.43 11.13
N LYS A 42 10.73 -6.38 10.74
CA LYS A 42 10.82 -7.12 9.48
C LYS A 42 9.62 -6.73 8.63
N VAL A 43 9.83 -6.47 7.34
CA VAL A 43 8.76 -6.02 6.45
C VAL A 43 8.46 -7.09 5.40
N LEU A 44 7.22 -7.54 5.35
CA LEU A 44 6.72 -8.46 4.33
C LEU A 44 5.79 -7.70 3.38
N GLY A 45 6.15 -7.58 2.12
CA GLY A 45 5.26 -7.09 1.07
C GLY A 45 4.23 -8.15 0.70
N ILE A 46 2.96 -7.77 0.62
CA ILE A 46 1.88 -8.61 0.08
C ILE A 46 1.58 -8.15 -1.34
N LEU A 47 1.67 -9.08 -2.28
CA LEU A 47 1.48 -8.83 -3.70
C LEU A 47 -0.01 -8.72 -4.05
N ASP A 48 -0.35 -7.88 -5.01
CA ASP A 48 -1.72 -7.67 -5.51
C ASP A 48 -2.75 -7.27 -4.44
N GLY A 49 -2.33 -6.57 -3.40
CA GLY A 49 -3.22 -6.00 -2.39
C GLY A 49 -4.01 -7.07 -1.62
N TRP A 50 -5.32 -6.84 -1.45
CA TRP A 50 -6.18 -7.76 -0.70
C TRP A 50 -6.25 -9.16 -1.33
N ARG A 51 -6.17 -9.25 -2.67
CA ARG A 51 -6.14 -10.54 -3.38
C ARG A 51 -5.01 -11.43 -2.89
N GLY A 52 -3.77 -10.94 -2.83
CA GLY A 52 -2.66 -11.79 -2.39
C GLY A 52 -2.79 -12.21 -0.93
N LEU A 53 -3.35 -11.35 -0.08
CA LEU A 53 -3.59 -11.72 1.33
C LEU A 53 -4.68 -12.78 1.49
N ILE A 54 -5.63 -12.84 0.56
CA ILE A 54 -6.69 -13.85 0.51
C ILE A 54 -6.15 -15.17 -0.06
N GLU A 55 -5.44 -15.11 -1.19
CA GLU A 55 -5.02 -16.27 -1.98
C GLU A 55 -3.75 -16.96 -1.44
N VAL A 56 -2.99 -16.27 -0.59
CA VAL A 56 -1.80 -16.86 0.03
C VAL A 56 -2.20 -18.08 0.85
N LYS A 57 -1.44 -19.16 0.67
CA LYS A 57 -1.50 -20.38 1.48
C LYS A 57 -0.21 -20.45 2.30
N PRO A 58 -0.19 -19.94 3.54
CA PRO A 58 1.03 -19.78 4.32
C PRO A 58 1.82 -21.08 4.53
N ASP A 59 1.12 -22.22 4.54
CA ASP A 59 1.70 -23.55 4.71
C ASP A 59 2.47 -24.06 3.46
N LYS A 60 2.34 -23.38 2.31
CA LYS A 60 2.95 -23.77 1.04
C LYS A 60 4.00 -22.75 0.58
N LYS A 61 5.28 -23.15 0.58
CA LYS A 61 6.40 -22.30 0.15
C LYS A 61 6.22 -21.70 -1.26
N ALA A 62 5.68 -22.47 -2.20
CA ALA A 62 5.41 -21.98 -3.56
C ALA A 62 4.37 -20.83 -3.56
N SER A 63 3.35 -20.92 -2.70
CA SER A 63 2.33 -19.88 -2.56
C SER A 63 2.88 -18.62 -1.91
N LEU A 64 3.76 -18.77 -0.91
CA LEU A 64 4.47 -17.63 -0.30
C LEU A 64 5.26 -16.83 -1.35
N GLY A 65 6.02 -17.50 -2.22
CA GLY A 65 6.78 -16.83 -3.27
C GLY A 65 5.92 -16.16 -4.35
N GLN A 66 4.67 -16.58 -4.51
CA GLN A 66 3.72 -16.00 -5.47
C GLN A 66 3.03 -14.74 -4.92
N TRP A 67 2.73 -14.72 -3.62
CA TRP A 67 1.86 -13.69 -3.02
C TRP A 67 2.57 -12.79 -2.02
N THR A 68 3.81 -13.10 -1.66
CA THR A 68 4.57 -12.33 -0.67
C THR A 68 6.00 -12.10 -1.14
N MET A 69 6.60 -11.01 -0.65
CA MET A 69 7.98 -10.65 -0.92
C MET A 69 8.59 -10.09 0.36
N ASP A 70 9.66 -10.70 0.87
CA ASP A 70 10.43 -10.08 1.95
C ASP A 70 11.02 -8.76 1.43
N LEU A 71 10.77 -7.65 2.12
CA LEU A 71 11.27 -6.34 1.71
C LEU A 71 12.50 -5.96 2.53
N THR A 72 13.59 -5.74 1.81
CA THR A 72 14.86 -5.25 2.35
C THR A 72 15.22 -3.91 1.70
N MET A 73 16.15 -3.16 2.30
CA MET A 73 16.64 -1.90 1.74
C MET A 73 17.18 -2.09 0.30
N ASP A 74 17.82 -3.22 0.00
CA ASP A 74 18.32 -3.52 -1.34
C ASP A 74 17.20 -3.72 -2.36
N ILE A 75 16.13 -4.42 -1.96
CA ILE A 75 14.97 -4.68 -2.84
C ILE A 75 14.26 -3.38 -3.19
N VAL A 76 14.07 -2.49 -2.22
CA VAL A 76 13.32 -1.24 -2.42
C VAL A 76 14.19 -0.06 -2.82
N ARG A 77 15.52 -0.22 -2.96
CA ARG A 77 16.51 0.85 -3.11
C ARG A 77 16.17 1.92 -4.16
N THR A 78 15.49 1.52 -5.24
CA THR A 78 15.14 2.41 -6.36
C THR A 78 13.64 2.60 -6.54
N TRP A 79 12.81 2.02 -5.67
CA TRP A 79 11.35 2.03 -5.83
C TRP A 79 10.80 3.45 -5.82
N ASP A 80 11.38 4.35 -5.02
CA ASP A 80 11.05 5.77 -4.93
C ASP A 80 11.07 6.53 -6.27
N ARG A 81 11.77 5.99 -7.29
CA ARG A 81 11.94 6.58 -8.62
C ARG A 81 10.92 6.12 -9.66
N TYR A 82 10.02 5.20 -9.30
CA TYR A 82 9.07 4.60 -10.24
C TYR A 82 7.62 4.87 -9.83
N GLY A 83 6.77 5.17 -10.82
CA GLY A 83 5.32 5.28 -10.63
C GLY A 83 4.63 3.94 -10.35
N GLY A 84 3.34 4.01 -10.02
CA GLY A 84 2.50 2.85 -9.71
C GLY A 84 2.93 2.13 -8.42
N THR A 85 2.72 0.81 -8.38
CA THR A 85 3.05 -0.06 -7.24
C THR A 85 3.81 -1.31 -7.70
N ARG A 86 5.03 -1.50 -7.18
CA ARG A 86 5.88 -2.69 -7.39
C ARG A 86 5.32 -3.93 -6.72
N LEU A 87 4.46 -3.77 -5.71
CA LEU A 87 3.72 -4.87 -5.10
C LEU A 87 2.46 -5.25 -5.89
N GLY A 88 2.08 -4.50 -6.92
CA GLY A 88 0.77 -4.65 -7.54
C GLY A 88 -0.36 -4.15 -6.63
N THR A 89 -1.59 -4.25 -7.12
CA THR A 89 -2.80 -3.89 -6.40
C THR A 89 -4.00 -4.63 -7.00
N SER A 90 -5.07 -4.77 -6.22
CA SER A 90 -6.34 -5.31 -6.69
C SER A 90 -7.51 -4.50 -6.14
N ARG A 91 -8.66 -4.60 -6.83
CA ARG A 91 -9.94 -3.99 -6.42
C ARG A 91 -10.89 -5.03 -5.83
N ILE A 92 -10.37 -5.86 -4.92
CA ILE A 92 -11.17 -6.85 -4.20
C ILE A 92 -11.60 -6.25 -2.86
N ASN A 93 -12.88 -6.43 -2.51
CA ASN A 93 -13.40 -6.13 -1.19
C ASN A 93 -13.55 -7.44 -0.40
N PRO A 94 -12.74 -7.68 0.64
CA PRO A 94 -12.85 -8.89 1.46
C PRO A 94 -14.13 -9.00 2.28
N PHE A 95 -14.90 -7.92 2.42
CA PHE A 95 -16.17 -7.90 3.13
C PHE A 95 -17.36 -7.85 2.15
N ALA A 96 -17.24 -8.54 1.01
CA ALA A 96 -18.37 -8.71 0.10
C ALA A 96 -19.46 -9.54 0.80
N PRO A 97 -20.76 -9.15 0.75
CA PRO A 97 -21.83 -9.87 1.44
C PRO A 97 -21.94 -11.36 1.08
N ASP A 98 -21.68 -11.70 -0.18
CA ASP A 98 -21.83 -13.06 -0.70
C ASP A 98 -20.58 -13.93 -0.51
N ASP A 99 -19.43 -13.33 -0.16
CA ASP A 99 -18.12 -14.01 -0.06
C ASP A 99 -17.21 -13.24 0.93
N ASP A 100 -17.61 -13.20 2.20
CA ASP A 100 -16.82 -12.56 3.26
C ASP A 100 -15.57 -13.39 3.59
N LYS A 101 -14.40 -12.85 3.24
CA LYS A 101 -13.08 -13.45 3.45
C LYS A 101 -12.29 -12.79 4.59
N SER A 102 -12.95 -12.01 5.44
CA SER A 102 -12.28 -11.30 6.52
C SER A 102 -11.66 -12.24 7.56
N GLU A 103 -12.34 -13.33 7.93
CA GLU A 103 -11.78 -14.34 8.85
C GLU A 103 -10.56 -15.03 8.25
N LEU A 104 -10.61 -15.36 6.96
CA LEU A 104 -9.47 -15.93 6.23
C LEU A 104 -8.26 -14.97 6.24
N ILE A 105 -8.50 -13.66 6.07
CA ILE A 105 -7.43 -12.66 6.16
C ILE A 105 -6.80 -12.67 7.56
N LEU A 106 -7.60 -12.71 8.62
CA LEU A 106 -7.09 -12.74 10.00
C LEU A 106 -6.25 -14.00 10.24
N GLU A 107 -6.73 -15.15 9.79
CA GLU A 107 -6.00 -16.42 9.88
C GLU A 107 -4.68 -16.36 9.09
N ASN A 108 -4.71 -15.86 7.86
CA ASN A 108 -3.51 -15.72 7.03
C ASN A 108 -2.51 -14.75 7.65
N CYS A 109 -2.95 -13.61 8.20
CA CYS A 109 -2.07 -12.69 8.92
C CYS A 109 -1.40 -13.36 10.13
N SER A 110 -2.18 -14.13 10.90
CA SER A 110 -1.68 -14.90 12.06
C SER A 110 -0.65 -15.96 11.64
N LYS A 111 -0.96 -16.76 10.61
CA LYS A 111 -0.06 -17.79 10.07
C LYS A 111 1.20 -17.22 9.42
N LEU A 112 1.11 -16.05 8.79
CA LEU A 112 2.27 -15.31 8.29
C LEU A 112 3.10 -14.68 9.42
N GLY A 113 2.61 -14.71 10.66
CA GLY A 113 3.25 -14.14 11.84
C GLY A 113 3.30 -12.62 11.82
N LEU A 114 2.28 -11.96 11.26
CA LEU A 114 2.22 -10.50 11.17
C LEU A 114 1.69 -9.91 12.48
N ASP A 115 2.48 -9.04 13.10
CA ASP A 115 2.09 -8.28 14.29
C ASP A 115 1.19 -7.08 13.93
N ALA A 116 1.37 -6.52 12.73
CA ALA A 116 0.56 -5.44 12.19
C ALA A 116 0.55 -5.44 10.65
N LEU A 117 -0.44 -4.78 10.07
CA LEU A 117 -0.59 -4.61 8.62
C LEU A 117 -0.60 -3.12 8.26
N VAL A 118 0.25 -2.72 7.33
CA VAL A 118 0.28 -1.39 6.73
C VAL A 118 -0.50 -1.45 5.42
N VAL A 119 -1.56 -0.65 5.30
CA VAL A 119 -2.44 -0.61 4.14
C VAL A 119 -2.31 0.74 3.47
N ILE A 120 -1.77 0.75 2.25
CA ILE A 120 -1.71 1.94 1.40
C ILE A 120 -2.93 1.90 0.47
N GLY A 121 -3.83 2.87 0.56
CA GLY A 121 -5.08 2.79 -0.20
C GLY A 121 -5.96 4.03 -0.14
N GLY A 122 -6.98 4.02 -1.00
CA GLY A 122 -8.04 5.05 -1.02
C GLY A 122 -9.14 4.75 0.00
N PRO A 123 -10.24 5.54 0.00
CA PRO A 123 -11.31 5.45 1.00
C PRO A 123 -11.88 4.04 1.18
N ASN A 124 -12.15 3.33 0.09
CA ASN A 124 -12.70 1.96 0.13
C ASN A 124 -11.73 0.97 0.76
N SER A 125 -10.45 1.02 0.36
CA SER A 125 -9.40 0.14 0.90
C SER A 125 -9.16 0.41 2.39
N LEU A 126 -9.18 1.68 2.80
CA LEU A 126 -9.01 2.06 4.20
C LEU A 126 -10.24 1.74 5.05
N SER A 127 -11.44 1.72 4.47
CA SER A 127 -12.64 1.21 5.14
C SER A 127 -12.51 -0.29 5.47
N VAL A 128 -11.99 -1.10 4.55
CA VAL A 128 -11.66 -2.53 4.80
C VAL A 128 -10.64 -2.66 5.92
N ALA A 129 -9.56 -1.87 5.87
CA ALA A 129 -8.53 -1.82 6.90
C ALA A 129 -9.13 -1.50 8.29
N TYR A 130 -10.04 -0.53 8.36
CA TYR A 130 -10.75 -0.17 9.60
C TYR A 130 -11.62 -1.32 10.11
N LYS A 131 -12.37 -2.01 9.23
CA LYS A 131 -13.18 -3.17 9.63
C LYS A 131 -12.32 -4.32 10.17
N LEU A 132 -11.16 -4.61 9.55
CA LEU A 132 -10.21 -5.59 10.07
C LEU A 132 -9.62 -5.17 11.43
N TYR A 133 -9.35 -3.88 11.61
CA TYR A 133 -8.93 -3.35 12.91
C TYR A 133 -9.99 -3.58 13.99
N ARG A 134 -11.27 -3.33 13.67
CA ARG A 134 -12.39 -3.62 14.57
C ARG A 134 -12.52 -5.11 14.93
N LYS A 135 -11.97 -6.01 14.10
CA LYS A 135 -11.86 -7.46 14.38
C LYS A 135 -10.59 -7.87 15.12
N GLY A 136 -9.73 -6.91 15.50
CA GLY A 136 -8.55 -7.15 16.35
C GLY A 136 -7.20 -7.16 15.62
N LEU A 137 -7.17 -7.00 14.29
CA LEU A 137 -5.92 -6.86 13.56
C LEU A 137 -5.30 -5.48 13.83
N LYS A 138 -4.00 -5.39 14.15
CA LYS A 138 -3.33 -4.09 14.23
C LYS A 138 -3.09 -3.56 12.82
N VAL A 139 -3.62 -2.38 12.51
CA VAL A 139 -3.56 -1.82 11.17
C VAL A 139 -3.07 -0.37 11.20
N ILE A 140 -2.23 0.00 10.23
CA ILE A 140 -1.85 1.37 9.92
C ILE A 140 -2.31 1.68 8.50
N GLY A 141 -3.09 2.75 8.34
CA GLY A 141 -3.54 3.22 7.03
C GLY A 141 -2.65 4.34 6.50
N ILE A 142 -2.23 4.26 5.24
CA ILE A 142 -1.57 5.34 4.51
C ILE A 142 -2.51 5.80 3.38
N PRO A 143 -3.06 7.03 3.47
CA PRO A 143 -4.07 7.50 2.54
C PRO A 143 -3.48 7.84 1.17
N LYS A 144 -4.12 7.27 0.14
CA LYS A 144 -3.62 7.29 -1.22
C LYS A 144 -4.75 7.39 -2.24
N THR A 145 -4.83 8.52 -2.93
CA THR A 145 -5.84 8.82 -3.95
C THR A 145 -5.38 10.05 -4.76
N ILE A 146 -5.72 10.08 -6.04
CA ILE A 146 -5.50 11.26 -6.89
C ILE A 146 -6.65 12.26 -6.79
N ASP A 147 -7.75 11.88 -6.12
CA ASP A 147 -9.01 12.62 -6.14
C ASP A 147 -9.13 13.65 -5.00
N ARG A 148 -8.20 13.62 -4.03
CA ARG A 148 -8.24 14.42 -2.77
C ARG A 148 -9.59 14.30 -2.06
N ASP A 149 -10.14 13.10 -2.03
CA ASP A 149 -11.48 12.78 -1.54
C ASP A 149 -11.48 12.13 -0.14
N LEU A 150 -10.35 12.18 0.56
CA LEU A 150 -10.21 11.58 1.88
C LEU A 150 -10.24 12.66 2.98
N ALA A 151 -11.27 12.63 3.81
CA ALA A 151 -11.40 13.52 4.95
C ALA A 151 -10.27 13.30 5.97
N ALA A 152 -9.97 14.35 6.76
CA ALA A 152 -8.93 14.36 7.80
C ALA A 152 -7.46 14.37 7.30
N THR A 153 -7.22 14.56 6.01
CA THR A 153 -5.90 14.92 5.48
C THR A 153 -6.02 16.00 4.42
N GLU A 154 -5.09 16.96 4.39
CA GLU A 154 -5.09 18.03 3.38
C GLU A 154 -4.59 17.53 2.01
N TYR A 155 -3.72 16.53 2.03
CA TYR A 155 -3.08 15.93 0.86
C TYR A 155 -3.08 14.40 0.96
N THR A 156 -3.11 13.76 -0.19
CA THR A 156 -3.02 12.30 -0.33
C THR A 156 -1.89 11.96 -1.28
N LEU A 157 -1.25 10.81 -1.07
CA LEU A 157 -0.28 10.31 -2.03
C LEU A 157 -0.95 10.22 -3.41
N GLY A 158 -0.29 10.82 -4.40
CA GLY A 158 -0.73 10.85 -5.80
C GLY A 158 -1.43 12.13 -6.25
N PHE A 159 -2.07 12.91 -5.36
CA PHE A 159 -2.84 14.09 -5.75
C PHE A 159 -1.99 15.13 -6.49
N ASP A 160 -0.89 15.58 -5.87
CA ASP A 160 -0.05 16.63 -6.46
C ASP A 160 0.62 16.18 -7.77
N SER A 161 1.04 14.91 -7.87
CA SER A 161 1.57 14.36 -9.11
C SER A 161 0.52 14.29 -10.22
N ALA A 162 -0.73 13.97 -9.89
CA ALA A 162 -1.83 13.97 -10.85
C ALA A 162 -2.13 15.40 -11.34
N LEU A 163 -2.20 16.36 -10.41
CA LEU A 163 -2.41 17.77 -10.73
C LEU A 163 -1.31 18.30 -11.66
N ASN A 164 -0.04 18.05 -11.34
CA ASN A 164 1.09 18.47 -12.17
C ASN A 164 1.05 17.85 -13.57
N THR A 165 0.64 16.59 -13.69
CA THR A 165 0.44 15.94 -15.00
C THR A 165 -0.65 16.65 -15.80
N ILE A 166 -1.80 16.92 -15.18
CA ILE A 166 -2.93 17.62 -15.81
C ILE A 166 -2.49 19.01 -16.28
N THR A 167 -1.78 19.77 -15.44
CA THR A 167 -1.28 21.10 -15.80
C THR A 167 -0.36 21.05 -17.02
N GLN A 168 0.60 20.12 -17.03
CA GLN A 168 1.52 19.96 -18.18
C GLN A 168 0.77 19.63 -19.47
N ASP A 169 -0.25 18.77 -19.41
CA ASP A 169 -1.03 18.40 -20.59
C ASP A 169 -1.90 19.57 -21.08
N ILE A 170 -2.49 20.36 -20.17
CA ILE A 170 -3.20 21.60 -20.54
C ILE A 170 -2.25 22.60 -21.21
N ASP A 171 -1.05 22.78 -20.68
CA ASP A 171 -0.06 23.70 -21.26
C ASP A 171 0.35 23.29 -22.67
N ARG A 172 0.50 21.98 -22.92
CA ARG A 172 0.74 21.43 -24.27
C ARG A 172 -0.42 21.72 -25.22
N LEU A 173 -1.66 21.53 -24.75
CA LEU A 173 -2.86 21.78 -25.56
C LEU A 173 -3.01 23.26 -25.94
N ARG A 174 -2.62 24.19 -25.04
CA ARG A 174 -2.69 25.63 -25.26
C ARG A 174 -1.90 26.11 -26.47
N ILE A 175 -0.79 25.44 -26.81
CA ILE A 175 0.07 25.82 -27.94
C ILE A 175 -0.70 25.80 -29.27
N THR A 176 -1.44 24.72 -29.54
CA THR A 176 -2.25 24.61 -30.77
C THR A 176 -3.58 25.37 -30.65
N ALA A 177 -4.22 25.36 -29.48
CA ALA A 177 -5.48 26.08 -29.26
C ALA A 177 -5.32 27.59 -29.50
N GLY A 178 -4.25 28.19 -28.98
CA GLY A 178 -3.94 29.60 -29.19
C GLY A 178 -3.67 29.97 -30.65
N SER A 179 -3.13 29.04 -31.45
CA SER A 179 -2.90 29.27 -32.88
C SER A 179 -4.20 29.26 -33.70
N HIS A 180 -5.23 28.56 -33.22
CA HIS A 180 -6.52 28.42 -33.89
C HIS A 180 -7.65 29.18 -33.20
N SER A 181 -7.33 30.06 -32.24
CA SER A 181 -8.29 30.84 -31.45
C SER A 181 -9.41 29.98 -30.85
N ARG A 182 -9.04 28.84 -30.28
CA ARG A 182 -9.94 27.90 -29.58
C ARG A 182 -9.76 27.94 -28.08
#